data_AF-A0A099PFA7-F1
#
_entry.id   AF-A0A099PFA7-F1
#
_cell.length_a   1.000
_cell.length_b   1.000
_cell.length_c   1.000
_cell.angle_alpha   90.00
_cell.angle_beta   90.00
_cell.angle_gamma   90.00
#
_symmetry.space_group_name_H-M   'P 1'
#
loop_
_entity.id
_entity.type
_entity.pdbx_description
1 polymer ?
#
loop_
_entity_poly.entity_id
_entity_poly.type
_entity_poly.pdbx_seq_one_letter_code
_entity_poly.pdbx_strand_id
1 'polypeptide(L)'
;MTQILGKDAPLEESIERMSAALQALGFEIEETRWLNPVPHVWSVYIHEKHCPLLFANGKGCSREAALASALGEFFERLSCNYFFADYYLGSKTASADFVHFPYERWFPVKSAEWPEGLLDEGARNHYDLNNEIHPEALIDINSGNAARGICALPFVKQRSRETVWFPVNILGNLYVSNGMAAGNSIWEARVQALSEIFVRHIKNTIISSGISLPLIPESEIAKHPKVKAALRTH
;
A
#
# COMPACT_ATOMS: atom_id res chain seq x y z
N MET A 1 25.78 12.09 3.28
CA MET A 1 24.74 11.05 3.15
C MET A 1 24.18 10.76 4.52
N THR A 2 22.87 10.94 4.67
CA THR A 2 22.12 10.93 5.93
C THR A 2 21.45 9.58 6.12
N GLN A 3 21.92 8.80 7.09
CA GLN A 3 21.31 7.51 7.47
C GLN A 3 20.28 7.72 8.59
N ILE A 4 19.12 7.09 8.46
CA ILE A 4 18.10 7.06 9.52
C ILE A 4 17.81 5.61 9.96
N LEU A 5 17.33 5.46 11.19
CA LEU A 5 17.01 4.15 11.76
C LEU A 5 15.94 3.44 10.93
N GLY A 6 16.16 2.14 10.67
CA GLY A 6 15.20 1.29 9.95
C GLY A 6 15.18 1.47 8.44
N LYS A 7 16.14 2.22 7.87
CA LYS A 7 16.35 2.34 6.42
C LYS A 7 17.64 1.65 6.01
N ASP A 8 17.62 1.04 4.84
CA ASP A 8 18.74 0.27 4.28
C ASP A 8 19.61 1.09 3.32
N ALA A 9 19.25 2.35 3.07
CA ALA A 9 20.06 3.30 2.29
C ALA A 9 19.95 4.73 2.88
N PRO A 10 20.95 5.60 2.61
CA PRO A 10 20.86 7.01 2.94
C PRO A 10 19.70 7.71 2.22
N LEU A 11 19.21 8.79 2.82
CA LEU A 11 18.08 9.55 2.27
C LEU A 11 18.38 10.12 0.88
N GLU A 12 19.55 10.69 0.68
CA GLU A 12 19.94 11.32 -0.59
C GLU A 12 20.04 10.28 -1.71
N GLU A 13 20.62 9.11 -1.44
CA GLU A 13 20.68 7.99 -2.39
C GLU A 13 19.28 7.47 -2.72
N SER A 14 18.42 7.35 -1.70
CA SER A 14 17.03 6.90 -1.89
C SER A 14 16.26 7.87 -2.81
N ILE A 15 16.38 9.18 -2.55
CA ILE A 15 15.74 10.23 -3.35
C ILE A 15 16.26 10.22 -4.78
N GLU A 16 17.59 10.24 -4.97
CA GLU A 16 18.20 10.24 -6.29
C GLU A 16 17.74 9.03 -7.11
N ARG A 17 17.82 7.84 -6.52
CA ARG A 17 17.42 6.59 -7.19
C ARG A 17 15.94 6.57 -7.55
N MET A 18 15.06 6.95 -6.63
CA MET A 18 13.61 6.95 -6.87
C MET A 18 13.21 7.99 -7.90
N SER A 19 13.73 9.22 -7.81
CA SER A 19 13.47 10.28 -8.79
C SER A 19 13.95 9.89 -10.18
N ALA A 20 15.16 9.34 -10.31
CA ALA A 20 15.70 8.86 -11.58
C ALA A 20 14.87 7.72 -12.16
N ALA A 21 14.41 6.78 -11.33
CA ALA A 21 13.57 5.67 -11.77
C ALA A 21 12.19 6.13 -12.25
N LEU A 22 11.54 7.08 -11.56
CA LEU A 22 10.28 7.68 -12.02
C LEU A 22 10.46 8.43 -13.35
N GLN A 23 11.52 9.21 -13.48
CA GLN A 23 11.84 9.91 -14.72
C GLN A 23 12.09 8.93 -15.88
N ALA A 24 12.82 7.84 -15.64
CA ALA A 24 13.07 6.79 -16.64
C ALA A 24 11.78 6.07 -17.07
N LEU A 25 10.79 5.98 -16.19
CA LEU A 25 9.44 5.47 -16.48
C LEU A 25 8.52 6.51 -17.15
N GLY A 26 9.00 7.75 -17.33
CA GLY A 26 8.25 8.83 -17.99
C GLY A 26 7.36 9.66 -17.06
N PHE A 27 7.50 9.53 -15.73
CA PHE A 27 6.78 10.36 -14.77
C PHE A 27 7.54 11.66 -14.49
N GLU A 28 6.87 12.80 -14.63
CA GLU A 28 7.36 14.12 -14.21
C GLU A 28 6.74 14.49 -12.86
N ILE A 29 7.47 14.31 -11.76
CA ILE A 29 6.98 14.57 -10.41
C ILE A 29 7.26 16.03 -10.00
N GLU A 30 6.23 16.71 -9.50
CA GLU A 30 6.34 18.06 -8.92
C GLU A 30 6.15 18.04 -7.40
N GLU A 31 7.03 18.76 -6.68
CA GLU A 31 6.91 19.05 -5.25
C GLU A 31 6.16 20.37 -5.05
N THR A 32 4.93 20.37 -4.56
CA THR A 32 4.13 21.61 -4.52
C THR A 32 3.88 22.17 -3.13
N ARG A 33 3.62 21.33 -2.13
CA ARG A 33 3.26 21.81 -0.78
C ARG A 33 4.18 21.25 0.29
N TRP A 34 5.14 22.06 0.68
CA TRP A 34 6.03 21.79 1.81
C TRP A 34 5.47 22.40 3.11
N LEU A 35 5.47 21.62 4.19
CA LEU A 35 5.10 22.08 5.52
C LEU A 35 6.16 21.67 6.54
N ASN A 36 6.41 22.56 7.51
CA ASN A 36 7.23 22.33 8.68
C ASN A 36 6.57 22.99 9.90
N PRO A 37 5.44 22.44 10.41
CA PRO A 37 4.62 23.11 11.40
C PRO A 37 5.28 23.26 12.77
N VAL A 38 6.19 22.35 13.13
CA VAL A 38 6.95 22.36 14.38
C VAL A 38 8.35 21.78 14.12
N PRO A 39 9.36 22.05 14.98
CA PRO A 39 10.70 21.52 14.79
C PRO A 39 10.71 20.01 14.55
N HIS A 40 11.46 19.58 13.53
CA HIS A 40 11.63 18.17 13.16
C HIS A 40 10.35 17.45 12.71
N VAL A 41 9.33 18.17 12.25
CA VAL A 41 8.13 17.57 11.64
C VAL A 41 7.95 18.21 10.27
N TRP A 42 8.22 17.42 9.22
CA TRP A 42 8.10 17.85 7.84
C TRP A 42 7.05 17.02 7.11
N SER A 43 6.35 17.65 6.17
CA SER A 43 5.58 16.94 5.16
C SER A 43 5.71 17.60 3.79
N VAL A 44 5.49 16.81 2.76
CA VAL A 44 5.44 17.26 1.37
C VAL A 44 4.30 16.58 0.63
N TYR A 45 3.60 17.32 -0.21
CA TYR A 45 2.72 16.77 -1.23
C TYR A 45 3.46 16.76 -2.57
N ILE A 46 3.47 15.62 -3.24
CA ILE A 46 3.99 15.46 -4.60
C ILE A 46 2.90 14.92 -5.52
N HIS A 47 2.95 15.27 -6.80
CA HIS A 47 2.08 14.70 -7.82
C HIS A 47 2.76 14.61 -9.18
N GLU A 48 2.20 13.79 -10.06
CA GLU A 48 2.57 13.80 -11.47
C GLU A 48 2.00 15.08 -12.13
N LYS A 49 2.85 15.80 -12.87
CA LYS A 49 2.58 17.08 -13.51
C LYS A 49 1.42 17.09 -14.52
N HIS A 50 1.40 16.10 -15.42
CA HIS A 50 0.42 15.90 -16.49
C HIS A 50 -0.80 15.11 -16.03
N CYS A 51 -0.74 14.43 -14.88
CA CYS A 51 -1.88 13.75 -14.27
C CYS A 51 -1.90 13.90 -12.74
N PRO A 52 -2.41 15.02 -12.21
CA PRO A 52 -2.42 15.30 -10.76
C PRO A 52 -3.25 14.34 -9.90
N LEU A 53 -4.02 13.42 -10.52
CA LEU A 53 -4.69 12.32 -9.83
C LEU A 53 -3.68 11.34 -9.21
N LEU A 54 -2.47 11.24 -9.77
CA LEU A 54 -1.39 10.46 -9.20
C LEU A 54 -0.58 11.35 -8.26
N PHE A 55 -0.82 11.19 -6.97
CA PHE A 55 -0.16 11.98 -5.93
C PHE A 55 0.21 11.14 -4.72
N ALA A 56 1.18 11.60 -3.95
CA ALA A 56 1.58 10.98 -2.70
C ALA A 56 1.94 12.04 -1.66
N ASN A 57 1.86 11.65 -0.38
CA ASN A 57 2.27 12.51 0.71
C ASN A 57 3.47 11.91 1.44
N GLY A 58 4.48 12.74 1.65
CA GLY A 58 5.64 12.42 2.45
C GLY A 58 5.53 12.97 3.86
N LYS A 59 6.06 12.24 4.83
CA LYS A 59 6.25 12.71 6.20
C LYS A 59 7.62 12.30 6.72
N GLY A 60 8.28 13.17 7.48
CA GLY A 60 9.62 12.89 7.96
C GLY A 60 10.12 13.87 9.02
N CYS A 61 11.26 13.55 9.62
CA CYS A 61 11.89 14.41 10.64
C CYS A 61 12.86 15.46 10.06
N SER A 62 13.04 15.46 8.75
CA SER A 62 13.74 16.46 7.95
C SER A 62 13.04 16.60 6.59
N ARG A 63 13.43 17.61 5.82
CA ARG A 63 12.92 17.83 4.46
C ARG A 63 13.19 16.61 3.57
N GLU A 64 14.42 16.09 3.59
CA GLU A 64 14.86 14.93 2.82
C GLU A 64 14.09 13.66 3.23
N ALA A 65 13.87 13.46 4.53
CA ALA A 65 13.11 12.31 5.00
C ALA A 65 11.65 12.34 4.52
N ALA A 66 11.04 13.53 4.50
CA ALA A 66 9.70 13.69 3.95
C ALA A 66 9.68 13.45 2.43
N LEU A 67 10.64 13.95 1.66
CA LEU A 67 10.70 13.68 0.22
C LEU A 67 10.89 12.20 -0.09
N ALA A 68 11.84 11.54 0.58
CA ALA A 68 12.06 10.10 0.43
C ALA A 68 10.79 9.30 0.77
N SER A 69 10.06 9.71 1.82
CA SER A 69 8.76 9.11 2.17
C SER A 69 7.71 9.31 1.07
N ALA A 70 7.63 10.49 0.46
CA ALA A 70 6.64 10.79 -0.58
C ALA A 70 6.90 9.95 -1.84
N LEU A 71 8.16 9.91 -2.28
CA LEU A 71 8.59 9.12 -3.43
C LEU A 71 8.37 7.62 -3.18
N GLY A 72 8.69 7.14 -1.98
CA GLY A 72 8.42 5.76 -1.58
C GLY A 72 6.93 5.41 -1.63
N GLU A 73 6.06 6.28 -1.10
CA GLU A 73 4.60 6.11 -1.20
C GLU A 73 4.14 6.14 -2.67
N PHE A 74 4.71 7.01 -3.51
CA PHE A 74 4.38 7.03 -4.94
C PHE A 74 4.72 5.69 -5.63
N PHE A 75 5.90 5.14 -5.37
CA PHE A 75 6.30 3.81 -5.86
C PHE A 75 5.40 2.69 -5.34
N GLU A 76 5.04 2.74 -4.06
CA GLU A 76 4.11 1.79 -3.44
C GLU A 76 2.78 1.77 -4.19
N ARG A 77 2.15 2.94 -4.37
CA ARG A 77 0.85 3.06 -5.04
C ARG A 77 0.92 2.70 -6.52
N LEU A 78 1.99 3.11 -7.21
CA LEU A 78 2.21 2.78 -8.61
C LEU A 78 2.39 1.27 -8.79
N SER A 79 3.22 0.63 -7.97
CA SER A 79 3.52 -0.81 -8.07
C SER A 79 2.34 -1.70 -7.75
N CYS A 80 1.37 -1.20 -6.98
CA CYS A 80 0.14 -1.91 -6.62
C CYS A 80 -1.08 -1.50 -7.48
N ASN A 81 -0.88 -0.71 -8.54
CA ASN A 81 -1.95 -0.12 -9.37
C ASN A 81 -3.00 0.67 -8.55
N TYR A 82 -2.66 1.11 -7.34
CA TYR A 82 -3.63 1.65 -6.39
C TYR A 82 -4.19 3.01 -6.81
N PHE A 83 -3.45 3.79 -7.61
CA PHE A 83 -3.97 5.02 -8.23
C PHE A 83 -5.20 4.77 -9.11
N PHE A 84 -5.35 3.54 -9.60
CA PHE A 84 -6.39 3.16 -10.55
C PHE A 84 -7.48 2.29 -9.91
N ALA A 85 -7.34 1.93 -8.63
CA ALA A 85 -8.17 0.92 -7.96
C ALA A 85 -9.68 1.23 -8.04
N ASP A 86 -10.05 2.51 -7.99
CA ASP A 86 -11.45 2.96 -7.97
C ASP A 86 -12.06 3.18 -9.36
N TYR A 87 -11.33 2.88 -10.44
CA TYR A 87 -11.72 3.20 -11.81
C TYR A 87 -11.91 1.97 -12.69
N TYR A 88 -12.98 1.99 -13.49
CA TYR A 88 -13.09 1.15 -14.68
C TYR A 88 -12.09 1.63 -15.75
N LEU A 89 -11.26 0.72 -16.27
CA LEU A 89 -10.14 1.06 -17.17
C LEU A 89 -10.51 1.00 -18.65
N GLY A 90 -11.79 0.82 -18.96
CA GLY A 90 -12.30 0.79 -20.33
C GLY A 90 -12.21 -0.57 -21.00
N SER A 91 -13.01 -0.75 -22.05
CA SER A 91 -13.17 -2.03 -22.75
C SER A 91 -11.89 -2.53 -23.41
N LYS A 92 -11.03 -1.61 -23.86
CA LYS A 92 -9.72 -1.94 -24.44
C LYS A 92 -8.82 -2.62 -23.42
N THR A 93 -8.73 -2.08 -22.20
CA THR A 93 -7.93 -2.68 -21.12
C THR A 93 -8.56 -3.99 -20.66
N ALA A 94 -9.88 -4.02 -20.47
CA ALA A 94 -10.62 -5.21 -20.05
C ALA A 94 -10.47 -6.42 -20.98
N SER A 95 -10.15 -6.17 -22.26
CA SER A 95 -9.96 -7.19 -23.30
C SER A 95 -8.49 -7.42 -23.67
N ALA A 96 -7.54 -6.75 -23.01
CA ALA A 96 -6.11 -6.92 -23.26
C ALA A 96 -5.58 -8.23 -22.68
N ASP A 97 -4.34 -8.61 -23.03
CA ASP A 97 -3.70 -9.83 -22.54
C ASP A 97 -3.67 -9.91 -21.01
N PHE A 98 -3.50 -8.77 -20.34
CA PHE A 98 -3.67 -8.61 -18.89
C PHE A 98 -4.31 -7.25 -18.55
N VAL A 99 -4.96 -7.16 -17.38
CA VAL A 99 -5.57 -5.93 -16.85
C VAL A 99 -4.71 -5.31 -15.75
N HIS A 100 -4.26 -6.13 -14.80
CA HIS A 100 -3.52 -5.71 -13.61
C HIS A 100 -2.04 -6.03 -13.72
N PHE A 101 -1.70 -7.29 -13.95
CA PHE A 101 -0.31 -7.74 -14.07
C PHE A 101 -0.16 -8.89 -15.07
N PRO A 102 0.98 -9.01 -15.78
CA PRO A 102 1.20 -10.11 -16.73
C PRO A 102 1.09 -11.52 -16.14
N TYR A 103 1.29 -11.66 -14.82
CA TYR A 103 1.20 -12.92 -14.08
C TYR A 103 -0.16 -13.12 -13.38
N GLU A 104 -1.15 -12.27 -13.66
CA GLU A 104 -2.52 -12.48 -13.18
C GLU A 104 -3.14 -13.74 -13.77
N ARG A 105 -4.17 -14.28 -13.11
CA ARG A 105 -4.91 -15.42 -13.61
C ARG A 105 -6.40 -15.13 -13.58
N TRP A 106 -7.08 -15.55 -14.64
CA TRP A 106 -8.52 -15.43 -14.81
C TRP A 106 -9.21 -16.75 -14.54
N PHE A 107 -10.25 -16.70 -13.72
CA PHE A 107 -11.03 -17.87 -13.29
C PHE A 107 -12.48 -17.72 -13.80
N PRO A 108 -12.88 -18.48 -14.83
CA PRO A 108 -14.22 -18.39 -15.39
C PRO A 108 -15.29 -18.75 -14.36
N VAL A 109 -16.36 -17.97 -14.30
CA VAL A 109 -17.55 -18.29 -13.49
C VAL A 109 -18.47 -19.17 -14.31
N LYS A 110 -18.62 -20.44 -13.89
CA LYS A 110 -19.41 -21.46 -14.63
C LYS A 110 -20.69 -21.88 -13.90
N SER A 111 -20.77 -21.61 -12.60
CA SER A 111 -21.89 -21.97 -11.73
C SER A 111 -21.90 -21.03 -10.51
N ALA A 112 -22.82 -21.26 -9.58
CA ALA A 112 -22.85 -20.58 -8.30
C ALA A 112 -21.73 -21.01 -7.34
N GLU A 113 -20.94 -22.03 -7.69
CA GLU A 113 -19.80 -22.48 -6.89
C GLU A 113 -18.54 -21.69 -7.25
N TRP A 114 -17.68 -21.48 -6.26
CA TRP A 114 -16.41 -20.80 -6.50
C TRP A 114 -15.50 -21.61 -7.41
N PRO A 115 -14.82 -20.97 -8.38
CA PRO A 115 -13.83 -21.63 -9.21
C PRO A 115 -12.71 -22.28 -8.38
N GLU A 116 -12.37 -23.52 -8.73
CA GLU A 116 -11.26 -24.23 -8.10
C GLU A 116 -9.93 -23.46 -8.27
N GLY A 117 -9.14 -23.40 -7.21
CA GLY A 117 -7.84 -22.74 -7.18
C GLY A 117 -7.86 -21.25 -6.82
N LEU A 118 -9.04 -20.65 -6.63
CA LEU A 118 -9.17 -19.35 -5.97
C LEU A 118 -9.13 -19.53 -4.45
N LEU A 119 -8.27 -18.75 -3.80
CA LEU A 119 -8.00 -18.83 -2.36
C LEU A 119 -7.54 -20.24 -1.92
N ASP A 120 -7.15 -20.34 -0.65
CA ASP A 120 -7.04 -21.63 0.03
C ASP A 120 -8.28 -21.81 0.94
N GLU A 121 -8.46 -23.01 1.49
CA GLU A 121 -9.62 -23.33 2.35
C GLU A 121 -9.74 -22.37 3.55
N GLY A 122 -8.61 -22.01 4.16
CA GLY A 122 -8.58 -21.10 5.30
C GLY A 122 -9.08 -19.70 4.96
N ALA A 123 -8.59 -19.13 3.85
CA ALA A 123 -9.02 -17.83 3.36
C ALA A 123 -10.47 -17.87 2.85
N ARG A 124 -10.86 -18.96 2.17
CA ARG A 124 -12.23 -19.18 1.70
C ARG A 124 -13.22 -19.13 2.87
N ASN A 125 -12.96 -19.91 3.93
CA ASN A 125 -13.80 -19.95 5.13
C ASN A 125 -13.80 -18.61 5.89
N HIS A 126 -12.73 -17.82 5.77
CA HIS A 126 -12.69 -16.49 6.40
C HIS A 126 -13.66 -15.50 5.73
N TYR A 127 -13.78 -15.51 4.40
CA TYR A 127 -14.66 -14.57 3.69
C TYR A 127 -16.08 -15.09 3.49
N ASP A 128 -16.26 -16.40 3.41
CA ASP A 128 -17.51 -17.00 2.94
C ASP A 128 -17.84 -18.29 3.70
N LEU A 129 -17.84 -18.22 5.03
CA LEU A 129 -18.05 -19.37 5.91
C LEU A 129 -19.34 -20.14 5.63
N ASN A 130 -20.40 -19.42 5.23
CA ASN A 130 -21.73 -19.97 4.99
C ASN A 130 -22.00 -20.30 3.51
N ASN A 131 -21.02 -20.09 2.61
CA ASN A 131 -21.19 -20.25 1.15
C ASN A 131 -22.33 -19.39 0.57
N GLU A 132 -22.38 -18.12 0.97
CA GLU A 132 -23.39 -17.15 0.54
C GLU A 132 -22.89 -16.22 -0.58
N ILE A 133 -21.57 -16.15 -0.81
CA ILE A 133 -21.01 -15.28 -1.86
C ILE A 133 -21.09 -15.96 -3.22
N HIS A 134 -21.90 -15.38 -4.12
CA HIS A 134 -21.92 -15.78 -5.53
C HIS A 134 -20.63 -15.32 -6.25
N PRO A 135 -19.97 -16.17 -7.06
CA PRO A 135 -18.69 -15.82 -7.70
C PRO A 135 -18.75 -14.59 -8.60
N GLU A 136 -19.89 -14.29 -9.23
CA GLU A 136 -20.07 -13.06 -10.04
C GLU A 136 -19.91 -11.76 -9.22
N ALA A 137 -20.08 -11.81 -7.90
CA ALA A 137 -19.82 -10.64 -7.04
C ALA A 137 -18.33 -10.31 -6.92
N LEU A 138 -17.44 -11.21 -7.37
CA LEU A 138 -15.98 -11.10 -7.25
C LEU A 138 -15.31 -10.58 -8.53
N ILE A 139 -16.08 -10.19 -9.54
CA ILE A 139 -15.53 -9.53 -10.73
C ILE A 139 -14.90 -8.20 -10.32
N ASP A 140 -13.68 -7.94 -10.80
CA ASP A 140 -12.97 -6.71 -10.48
C ASP A 140 -13.58 -5.50 -11.19
N ILE A 141 -13.66 -4.36 -10.51
CA ILE A 141 -14.22 -3.12 -11.07
C ILE A 141 -13.40 -2.59 -12.24
N ASN A 142 -12.09 -2.83 -12.23
CA ASN A 142 -11.15 -2.27 -13.21
C ASN A 142 -11.39 -2.86 -14.61
N SER A 143 -11.69 -4.16 -14.69
CA SER A 143 -12.07 -4.82 -15.93
C SER A 143 -13.58 -4.81 -16.20
N GLY A 144 -14.42 -4.91 -15.16
CA GLY A 144 -15.86 -5.15 -15.29
C GLY A 144 -16.23 -6.35 -16.17
N ASN A 145 -15.29 -7.27 -16.44
CA ASN A 145 -15.41 -8.25 -17.52
C ASN A 145 -15.95 -9.59 -17.00
N ALA A 146 -17.26 -9.63 -16.72
CA ALA A 146 -17.94 -10.83 -16.24
C ALA A 146 -17.76 -12.04 -17.17
N ALA A 147 -17.67 -11.82 -18.49
CA ALA A 147 -17.45 -12.90 -19.46
C ALA A 147 -16.06 -13.54 -19.36
N ARG A 148 -15.04 -12.77 -18.96
CA ARG A 148 -13.67 -13.27 -18.73
C ARG A 148 -13.53 -13.96 -17.37
N GLY A 149 -14.34 -13.56 -16.39
CA GLY A 149 -14.41 -14.17 -15.06
C GLY A 149 -13.66 -13.37 -13.99
N ILE A 150 -13.26 -14.05 -12.92
CA ILE A 150 -12.63 -13.43 -11.76
C ILE A 150 -11.13 -13.28 -12.01
N CYS A 151 -10.63 -12.05 -12.02
CA CYS A 151 -9.19 -11.79 -11.99
C CYS A 151 -8.63 -12.00 -10.59
N ALA A 152 -7.54 -12.76 -10.48
CA ALA A 152 -6.83 -12.99 -9.22
C ALA A 152 -5.32 -12.86 -9.37
N LEU A 153 -4.68 -12.41 -8.28
CA LEU A 153 -3.25 -12.18 -8.18
C LEU A 153 -2.59 -13.23 -7.29
N PRO A 154 -1.35 -13.64 -7.60
CA PRO A 154 -0.64 -14.63 -6.80
C PRO A 154 -0.06 -14.00 -5.53
N PHE A 155 -0.38 -14.58 -4.37
CA PHE A 155 0.22 -14.24 -3.08
C PHE A 155 0.93 -15.46 -2.49
N VAL A 156 2.03 -15.24 -1.77
CA VAL A 156 2.77 -16.33 -1.12
C VAL A 156 2.33 -16.47 0.33
N LYS A 157 1.71 -17.60 0.66
CA LYS A 157 1.38 -17.96 2.05
C LYS A 157 2.66 -18.23 2.82
N GLN A 158 3.01 -17.38 3.78
CA GLN A 158 4.34 -17.42 4.40
C GLN A 158 4.64 -18.75 5.13
N ARG A 159 3.62 -19.39 5.73
CA ARG A 159 3.78 -20.65 6.48
C ARG A 159 4.09 -21.86 5.60
N SER A 160 3.37 -22.03 4.49
CA SER A 160 3.52 -23.19 3.58
C SER A 160 4.38 -22.89 2.36
N ARG A 161 4.63 -21.61 2.06
CA ARG A 161 5.30 -21.10 0.85
C ARG A 161 4.54 -21.35 -0.45
N GLU A 162 3.30 -21.81 -0.36
CA GLU A 162 2.42 -22.03 -1.50
C GLU A 162 1.90 -20.71 -2.07
N THR A 163 1.60 -20.73 -3.37
CA THR A 163 0.92 -19.63 -4.04
C THR A 163 -0.58 -19.77 -3.84
N VAL A 164 -1.21 -18.69 -3.39
CA VAL A 164 -2.66 -18.56 -3.23
C VAL A 164 -3.14 -17.45 -4.16
N TRP A 165 -4.15 -17.75 -4.99
CA TRP A 165 -4.70 -16.79 -5.94
C TRP A 165 -5.81 -15.97 -5.29
N PHE A 166 -5.53 -14.68 -5.06
CA PHE A 166 -6.42 -13.74 -4.38
C PHE A 166 -7.21 -12.90 -5.39
N PRO A 167 -8.55 -12.95 -5.39
CA PRO A 167 -9.37 -12.10 -6.25
C PRO A 167 -9.05 -10.62 -6.06
N VAL A 168 -8.86 -9.88 -7.15
CA VAL A 168 -8.61 -8.43 -7.10
C VAL A 168 -9.77 -7.69 -6.42
N ASN A 169 -11.01 -8.15 -6.65
CA ASN A 169 -12.19 -7.61 -6.00
C ASN A 169 -12.09 -7.65 -4.45
N ILE A 170 -11.64 -8.77 -3.87
CA ILE A 170 -11.45 -8.90 -2.42
C ILE A 170 -10.35 -7.95 -1.93
N LEU A 171 -9.23 -7.87 -2.66
CA LEU A 171 -8.13 -6.96 -2.34
C LEU A 171 -8.60 -5.51 -2.32
N GLY A 172 -9.28 -5.07 -3.39
CA GLY A 172 -9.76 -3.70 -3.54
C GLY A 172 -10.82 -3.30 -2.51
N ASN A 173 -11.77 -4.20 -2.18
CA ASN A 173 -12.85 -3.87 -1.26
C ASN A 173 -12.45 -3.95 0.23
N LEU A 174 -11.62 -4.92 0.62
CA LEU A 174 -11.39 -5.21 2.04
C LEU A 174 -10.03 -4.71 2.55
N TYR A 175 -9.02 -4.66 1.69
CA TYR A 175 -7.64 -4.34 2.11
C TYR A 175 -7.22 -2.93 1.73
N VAL A 176 -7.76 -2.39 0.64
CA VAL A 176 -7.43 -1.06 0.13
C VAL A 176 -5.91 -0.86 0.11
N SER A 177 -5.38 0.27 0.57
CA SER A 177 -3.92 0.51 0.66
C SER A 177 -3.23 -0.12 1.87
N ASN A 178 -3.95 -0.77 2.79
CA ASN A 178 -3.36 -1.23 4.05
C ASN A 178 -2.37 -2.39 3.83
N GLY A 179 -1.13 -2.21 4.30
CA GLY A 179 -0.09 -3.23 4.19
C GLY A 179 0.64 -3.23 2.85
N MET A 180 0.44 -2.21 2.02
CA MET A 180 1.34 -1.91 0.90
C MET A 180 2.62 -1.26 1.46
N ALA A 181 3.75 -1.47 0.79
CA ALA A 181 5.00 -0.78 1.09
C ALA A 181 5.95 -0.81 -0.09
N ALA A 182 6.74 0.25 -0.23
CA ALA A 182 7.99 0.27 -0.97
C ALA A 182 9.16 0.54 -0.02
N GLY A 183 10.38 0.18 -0.44
CA GLY A 183 11.57 0.38 0.38
C GLY A 183 12.84 0.15 -0.42
N ASN A 184 13.98 0.52 0.17
CA ASN A 184 15.28 0.38 -0.48
C ASN A 184 15.71 -1.07 -0.68
N SER A 185 15.14 -1.99 0.12
CA SER A 185 15.30 -3.43 -0.01
C SER A 185 13.95 -4.12 0.19
N ILE A 186 13.87 -5.39 -0.21
CA ILE A 186 12.68 -6.22 0.04
C ILE A 186 12.38 -6.37 1.54
N TRP A 187 13.40 -6.35 2.40
CA TRP A 187 13.24 -6.50 3.85
C TRP A 187 12.78 -5.21 4.49
N GLU A 188 13.31 -4.07 4.07
CA GLU A 188 12.84 -2.75 4.49
C GLU A 188 11.34 -2.59 4.18
N ALA A 189 10.95 -2.89 2.93
CA ALA A 189 9.55 -2.81 2.50
C ALA A 189 8.65 -3.76 3.30
N ARG A 190 9.07 -5.02 3.51
CA ARG A 190 8.27 -6.00 4.28
C ARG A 190 8.12 -5.61 5.75
N VAL A 191 9.17 -5.09 6.39
CA VAL A 191 9.09 -4.60 7.78
C VAL A 191 8.11 -3.44 7.86
N GLN A 192 8.13 -2.52 6.89
CA GLN A 192 7.19 -1.41 6.82
C GLN A 192 5.74 -1.89 6.66
N ALA A 193 5.48 -2.76 5.69
CA ALA A 193 4.14 -3.32 5.44
C ALA A 193 3.56 -4.04 6.67
N LEU A 194 4.36 -4.91 7.31
CA LEU A 194 3.92 -5.64 8.51
C LEU A 194 3.69 -4.71 9.70
N SER A 195 4.54 -3.69 9.86
CA SER A 195 4.36 -2.68 10.91
C SER A 195 3.07 -1.90 10.68
N GLU A 196 2.73 -1.56 9.42
CA GLU A 196 1.46 -0.90 9.11
C GLU A 196 0.24 -1.77 9.46
N ILE A 197 0.29 -3.07 9.14
CA ILE A 197 -0.76 -4.02 9.52
C ILE A 197 -0.98 -4.00 11.04
N PHE A 198 0.10 -4.06 11.83
CA PHE A 198 -0.01 -3.93 13.30
C PHE A 198 -0.58 -2.59 13.72
N VAL A 199 -0.11 -1.47 13.14
CA VAL A 199 -0.60 -0.14 13.45
C VAL A 199 -2.11 -0.04 13.23
N ARG A 200 -2.63 -0.51 12.09
CA ARG A 200 -4.08 -0.47 11.80
C ARG A 200 -4.87 -1.40 12.71
N HIS A 201 -4.40 -2.62 12.89
CA HIS A 201 -5.09 -3.60 13.74
C HIS A 201 -5.19 -3.12 15.19
N ILE A 202 -4.04 -2.76 15.80
CA ILE A 202 -3.97 -2.30 17.18
C ILE A 202 -4.75 -0.98 17.36
N LYS A 203 -4.66 -0.03 16.41
CA LYS A 203 -5.46 1.19 16.42
C LYS A 203 -6.95 0.86 16.51
N ASN A 204 -7.44 -0.03 15.65
CA ASN A 204 -8.85 -0.40 15.62
C ASN A 204 -9.27 -1.03 16.95
N THR A 205 -8.46 -1.94 17.51
CA THR A 205 -8.72 -2.55 18.83
C THR A 205 -8.81 -1.50 19.94
N ILE A 206 -7.86 -0.55 20.01
CA ILE A 206 -7.85 0.50 21.04
C ILE A 206 -9.13 1.34 20.97
N ILE A 207 -9.53 1.75 19.75
CA ILE A 207 -10.71 2.58 19.54
C ILE A 207 -11.99 1.80 19.83
N SER A 208 -12.15 0.59 19.25
CA SER A 208 -13.39 -0.18 19.36
C SER A 208 -13.66 -0.69 20.77
N SER A 209 -12.61 -0.95 21.54
CA SER A 209 -12.70 -1.46 22.92
C SER A 209 -12.56 -0.36 23.98
N GLY A 210 -12.44 0.91 23.59
CA GLY A 210 -12.33 2.04 24.52
C GLY A 210 -11.14 1.92 25.48
N ILE A 211 -9.99 1.43 24.98
CA ILE A 211 -8.84 1.11 25.83
C ILE A 211 -8.16 2.40 26.30
N SER A 212 -8.02 2.56 27.61
CA SER A 212 -7.17 3.59 28.21
C SER A 212 -5.70 3.18 28.13
N LEU A 213 -4.90 3.93 27.36
CA LEU A 213 -3.48 3.65 27.18
C LEU A 213 -2.63 4.26 28.31
N PRO A 214 -1.55 3.59 28.74
CA PRO A 214 -0.59 4.22 29.64
C PRO A 214 0.14 5.37 28.94
N LEU A 215 0.46 6.42 29.69
CA LEU A 215 1.33 7.48 29.20
C LEU A 215 2.75 6.95 28.99
N ILE A 216 3.44 7.49 27.98
CA ILE A 216 4.87 7.25 27.79
C ILE A 216 5.63 8.05 28.86
N PRO A 217 6.48 7.43 29.71
CA PRO A 217 7.22 8.14 30.73
C PRO A 217 8.12 9.24 30.15
N GLU A 218 8.21 10.40 30.82
CA GLU A 218 9.04 11.53 30.37
C GLU A 218 10.53 11.15 30.22
N SER A 219 11.02 10.20 31.03
CA SER A 219 12.38 9.64 30.91
C SER A 219 12.61 8.89 29.59
N GLU A 220 11.58 8.26 29.03
CA GLU A 220 11.64 7.59 27.73
C GLU A 220 11.55 8.63 26.60
N ILE A 221 10.65 9.61 26.70
CA ILE A 221 10.56 10.72 25.73
C ILE A 221 11.89 11.48 25.64
N ALA A 222 12.59 11.68 26.77
CA ALA A 222 13.89 12.34 26.84
C ALA A 222 14.98 11.64 26.02
N LYS A 223 14.87 10.34 25.72
CA LYS A 223 15.79 9.61 24.85
C LYS A 223 15.66 10.00 23.37
N HIS A 224 14.56 10.68 23.01
CA HIS A 224 14.25 11.10 21.64
C HIS A 224 14.15 12.64 21.56
N PRO A 225 15.29 13.38 21.62
CA PRO A 225 15.28 14.84 21.76
C PRO A 225 14.56 15.58 20.63
N LYS A 226 14.63 15.07 19.39
CA LYS A 226 13.89 15.64 18.25
C LYS A 226 12.38 15.56 18.44
N VAL A 227 11.87 14.41 18.90
CA VAL A 227 10.44 14.20 19.20
C VAL A 227 10.02 15.07 20.37
N LYS A 228 10.83 15.11 21.43
CA LYS A 228 10.61 15.95 22.61
C LYS A 228 10.50 17.44 22.26
N ALA A 229 11.34 17.94 21.35
CA ALA A 229 11.27 19.31 20.88
C ALA A 229 9.95 19.59 20.14
N ALA A 230 9.51 18.69 19.25
CA ALA A 230 8.26 18.81 18.52
C ALA A 230 7.02 18.88 19.46
N LEU A 231 7.01 18.08 20.53
CA LEU A 231 5.92 18.03 21.51
C LEU A 231 5.79 19.29 22.38
N ARG A 232 6.87 20.05 22.58
CA ARG A 232 6.91 21.22 23.47
C ARG A 232 6.46 22.52 22.81
N THR A 233 6.12 22.47 21.52
CA THR A 233 5.70 23.64 20.76
C THR A 233 4.24 23.95 21.04
N HIS A 234 4.01 24.73 22.11
CA HIS A 234 2.78 25.47 22.40
C HIS A 234 3.12 26.96 22.51
#